data_AF-A0A222XCL8-F1
#
_entry.id   AF-A0A222XCL8-F1
#
_cell.length_a   1.000
_cell.length_b   1.000
_cell.length_c   1.000
_cell.angle_alpha   90.00
_cell.angle_beta   90.00
_cell.angle_gamma   90.00
#
_symmetry.space_group_name_H-M   'P 1'
#
loop_
_entity.id
_entity.type
_entity.pdbx_description
1 polymer ?
#
loop_
_entity_poly.entity_id
_entity_poly.type
_entity_poly.pdbx_seq_one_letter_code
_entity_poly.pdbx_strand_id
1 'polypeptide(L)'
;MCGTRSRWKDVAVPKKFPPEFKRDVVRVARRGDLTHAEVAADFDISIESVRRWVRQADIDDGVVDGKTTSEQNELVQLRREKRRLEQENEILRRAAAYFAAGSLPK
;
A
#
# COMPACT_ATOMS: atom_id res chain seq x y z
N MET A 1 -20.52 -17.29 -29.73
CA MET A 1 -20.47 -16.53 -28.46
C MET A 1 -19.03 -16.55 -27.96
N CYS A 2 -18.37 -15.39 -27.95
CA CYS A 2 -16.98 -15.25 -27.50
C CYS A 2 -16.94 -15.31 -25.96
N GLY A 3 -16.39 -16.36 -25.39
CA GLY A 3 -16.18 -16.49 -23.95
C GLY A 3 -14.74 -16.13 -23.59
N THR A 4 -14.50 -14.90 -23.16
CA THR A 4 -13.21 -14.48 -22.60
C THR A 4 -13.03 -15.11 -21.22
N ARG A 5 -12.26 -16.21 -21.14
CA ARG A 5 -11.82 -16.78 -19.87
C ARG A 5 -10.81 -15.84 -19.20
N SER A 6 -11.17 -15.29 -18.04
CA SER A 6 -10.29 -14.51 -17.16
C SER A 6 -9.04 -15.30 -16.75
N ARG A 7 -7.92 -14.99 -17.40
CA ARG A 7 -6.56 -15.51 -17.11
C ARG A 7 -5.88 -14.67 -16.03
N TRP A 8 -6.42 -14.68 -14.82
CA TRP A 8 -5.84 -13.88 -13.71
C TRP A 8 -5.47 -14.74 -12.49
N LYS A 9 -5.80 -16.04 -12.52
CA LYS A 9 -5.70 -16.94 -11.36
C LYS A 9 -4.29 -17.45 -11.06
N ASP A 10 -3.34 -17.27 -11.98
CA ASP A 10 -1.97 -17.79 -11.88
C ASP A 10 -0.89 -16.70 -11.80
N VAL A 11 -1.26 -15.47 -11.43
CA VAL A 11 -0.26 -14.43 -11.14
C VAL A 11 0.26 -14.68 -9.73
N ALA A 12 1.42 -15.35 -9.63
CA ALA A 12 2.14 -15.49 -8.38
C ALA A 12 2.38 -14.09 -7.80
N VAL A 13 1.79 -13.80 -6.64
CA VAL A 13 2.00 -12.51 -5.96
C VAL A 13 3.47 -12.43 -5.60
N PRO A 14 4.22 -11.43 -6.09
CA PRO A 14 5.63 -11.31 -5.78
C PRO A 14 5.79 -11.21 -4.26
N LYS A 15 6.60 -12.11 -3.70
CA LYS A 15 6.90 -12.12 -2.26
C LYS A 15 7.49 -10.76 -1.90
N LYS A 16 6.92 -10.11 -0.87
CA LYS A 16 7.42 -8.83 -0.39
C LYS A 16 8.75 -9.06 0.34
N PHE A 17 9.78 -8.30 -0.03
CA PHE A 17 11.02 -8.27 0.74
C PHE A 17 10.75 -7.80 2.18
N PRO A 18 11.38 -8.44 3.19
CA PRO A 18 11.27 -8.01 4.58
C PRO A 18 11.76 -6.57 4.78
N PRO A 19 11.20 -5.83 5.76
CA PRO A 19 11.59 -4.45 6.00
C PRO A 19 13.05 -4.31 6.46
N GLU A 20 13.56 -5.25 7.25
CA GLU A 20 14.97 -5.28 7.66
C GLU A 20 15.91 -5.38 6.47
N PHE A 21 15.62 -6.28 5.53
CA PHE A 21 16.40 -6.45 4.30
C PHE A 21 16.47 -5.15 3.49
N LYS A 22 15.32 -4.47 3.30
CA LYS A 22 15.29 -3.18 2.60
C LYS A 22 16.12 -2.12 3.30
N ARG A 23 16.07 -2.06 4.63
CA ARG A 23 16.88 -1.12 5.42
C ARG A 23 18.37 -1.38 5.26
N ASP A 24 18.79 -2.64 5.22
CA ASP A 24 20.19 -3.00 5.03
C ASP A 24 20.67 -2.64 3.62
N VAL A 25 19.88 -2.95 2.58
CA VAL A 25 20.18 -2.55 1.19
C VAL A 25 20.30 -1.03 1.06
N VAL A 26 19.36 -0.26 1.64
CA VAL A 26 19.42 1.20 1.63
C VAL A 26 20.65 1.71 2.37
N ARG A 27 21.01 1.09 3.51
CA ARG A 27 22.20 1.46 4.27
C ARG A 27 23.47 1.28 3.45
N VAL A 28 23.60 0.17 2.73
CA VAL A 28 24.75 -0.09 1.85
C VAL A 28 24.78 0.90 0.69
N ALA A 29 23.64 1.09 0.00
CA ALA A 29 23.55 2.02 -1.13
C ALA A 29 23.88 3.47 -0.77
N ARG A 30 23.53 3.93 0.45
CA ARG A 30 23.81 5.29 0.93
C ARG A 30 25.25 5.52 1.39
N ARG A 31 26.04 4.48 1.66
CA ARG A 31 27.46 4.66 2.00
C ARG A 31 28.24 5.30 0.84
N GLY A 32 27.79 5.08 -0.39
CA GLY A 32 28.40 5.67 -1.60
C GLY A 32 29.62 4.90 -2.12
N ASP A 33 30.00 3.79 -1.47
CA ASP A 33 31.11 2.93 -1.89
C ASP A 33 30.80 2.12 -3.17
N LEU A 34 29.52 1.84 -3.41
CA LEU A 34 29.02 1.03 -4.52
C LEU A 34 27.94 1.77 -5.30
N THR A 35 27.90 1.55 -6.61
CA THR A 35 26.78 2.01 -7.45
C THR A 35 25.52 1.20 -7.14
N HIS A 36 24.35 1.77 -7.41
CA HIS A 36 23.07 1.07 -7.29
C HIS A 36 23.01 -0.24 -8.10
N ALA A 37 23.80 -0.35 -9.18
CA ALA A 37 23.86 -1.56 -10.00
C ALA A 37 24.67 -2.67 -9.32
N GLU A 38 25.79 -2.33 -8.68
CA GLU A 38 26.60 -3.27 -7.91
C GLU A 38 25.85 -3.76 -6.67
N VAL A 39 25.21 -2.85 -5.92
CA VAL A 39 24.35 -3.23 -4.79
C VAL A 39 23.21 -4.15 -5.25
N ALA A 40 22.61 -3.88 -6.40
CA ALA A 40 21.56 -4.75 -6.92
C ALA A 40 22.07 -6.16 -7.27
N ALA A 41 23.29 -6.26 -7.82
CA ALA A 41 23.93 -7.54 -8.12
C ALA A 41 24.29 -8.33 -6.85
N ASP A 42 24.86 -7.68 -5.84
CA ASP A 42 25.26 -8.31 -4.58
C ASP A 42 24.08 -8.94 -3.82
N PHE A 43 22.92 -8.29 -3.89
CA PHE A 43 21.70 -8.71 -3.20
C PHE A 43 20.71 -9.49 -4.08
N ASP A 44 21.06 -9.76 -5.35
CA ASP A 44 20.21 -10.42 -6.36
C ASP A 44 18.81 -9.79 -6.50
N ILE A 45 18.77 -8.46 -6.65
CA ILE A 45 17.53 -7.68 -6.78
C ILE A 45 17.58 -6.75 -8.00
N SER A 46 16.43 -6.19 -8.39
CA SER A 46 16.41 -5.22 -9.49
C SER A 46 16.98 -3.86 -9.05
N ILE A 47 17.75 -3.24 -9.95
CA ILE A 47 18.33 -1.90 -9.76
C ILE A 47 17.24 -0.86 -9.43
N GLU A 48 16.08 -0.97 -10.08
CA GLU A 48 14.94 -0.09 -9.82
C GLU A 48 14.39 -0.24 -8.39
N SER A 49 14.45 -1.44 -7.80
CA SER A 49 14.05 -1.65 -6.40
C SER A 49 14.97 -0.90 -5.46
N VAL A 50 16.29 -0.98 -5.67
CA VAL A 50 17.28 -0.25 -4.87
C VAL A 50 17.04 1.26 -4.97
N ARG A 51 16.93 1.80 -6.19
CA ARG A 51 16.66 3.23 -6.42
C ARG A 51 15.38 3.69 -5.73
N ARG A 52 14.31 2.91 -5.83
CA ARG A 52 13.03 3.23 -5.19
C ARG A 52 13.14 3.24 -3.67
N TRP A 53 13.85 2.27 -3.08
CA TRP A 53 13.99 2.20 -1.63
C TRP A 53 14.87 3.32 -1.07
N VAL A 54 15.96 3.66 -1.75
CA VAL A 54 16.80 4.82 -1.39
C VAL A 54 15.98 6.10 -1.45
N ARG A 55 15.26 6.35 -2.55
CA ARG A 55 14.40 7.53 -2.68
C ARG A 55 13.30 7.59 -1.62
N GLN A 56 12.66 6.46 -1.31
CA GLN A 56 11.63 6.43 -0.28
C GLN A 56 12.24 6.72 1.11
N ALA A 57 13.44 6.20 1.38
CA ALA A 57 14.15 6.53 2.62
C ALA A 57 14.53 8.02 2.67
N ASP A 58 14.92 8.64 1.54
CA ASP A 58 15.22 10.07 1.49
C ASP A 58 13.97 10.92 1.75
N ILE A 59 12.80 10.46 1.30
CA ILE A 59 11.51 11.08 1.62
C ILE A 59 11.18 10.87 3.11
N ASP A 60 11.37 9.66 3.64
CA ASP A 60 11.09 9.34 5.04
C ASP A 60 11.98 10.13 6.01
N ASP A 61 13.21 10.45 5.60
CA ASP A 61 14.16 11.29 6.35
C ASP A 61 13.97 12.80 6.10
N GLY A 62 13.05 13.20 5.20
CA GLY A 62 12.77 14.60 4.88
C GLY A 62 13.83 15.29 4.00
N VAL A 63 14.72 14.53 3.37
CA VAL A 63 15.73 15.04 2.42
C VAL A 63 15.10 15.42 1.09
N VAL A 64 14.04 14.71 0.69
CA VAL A 64 13.29 14.93 -0.55
C VAL A 64 11.80 15.09 -0.24
N ASP A 65 11.14 16.07 -0.87
CA ASP A 65 9.69 16.23 -0.76
C ASP A 65 8.94 14.98 -1.25
N GLY A 66 7.98 14.54 -0.46
CA GLY A 66 7.12 13.42 -0.80
C GLY A 66 6.29 12.93 0.38
N LYS A 67 5.46 11.91 0.14
CA LYS A 67 4.72 11.25 1.21
C LYS A 67 5.58 10.17 1.83
N THR A 68 5.79 10.28 3.12
CA THR A 68 6.49 9.26 3.91
C THR A 68 5.73 7.94 3.88
N THR A 69 6.44 6.86 4.17
CA THR A 69 5.88 5.52 4.31
C THR A 69 4.81 5.48 5.40
N SER A 70 4.97 6.24 6.50
CA SER A 70 3.96 6.34 7.57
C SER A 70 2.67 6.97 7.06
N GLU A 71 2.76 8.14 6.42
CA GLU A 71 1.60 8.84 5.87
C GLU A 71 0.86 7.98 4.84
N GLN A 72 1.58 7.25 3.99
CA GLN A 72 0.97 6.34 3.03
C GLN A 72 0.20 5.21 3.74
N ASN A 73 0.77 4.63 4.79
CA ASN A 73 0.13 3.58 5.57
C ASN A 73 -1.12 4.10 6.29
N GLU A 74 -1.04 5.27 6.93
CA GLU A 74 -2.17 5.93 7.58
C GLU A 74 -3.30 6.22 6.60
N LEU A 75 -2.99 6.76 5.42
CA LEU A 75 -3.98 6.99 4.36
C LEU A 75 -4.70 5.70 3.95
N VAL A 76 -3.99 4.58 3.87
CA VAL A 76 -4.60 3.28 3.56
C VAL A 76 -5.53 2.83 4.69
N GLN A 77 -5.12 2.96 5.95
CA GLN A 77 -5.97 2.58 7.09
C GLN A 77 -7.21 3.46 7.18
N LEU A 78 -7.05 4.79 7.05
CA LEU A 78 -8.17 5.72 7.08
C LEU A 78 -9.17 5.46 5.95
N ARG A 79 -8.71 5.13 4.74
CA ARG A 79 -9.60 4.76 3.63
C ARG A 79 -10.37 3.47 3.91
N ARG A 80 -9.74 2.49 4.56
CA ARG A 80 -10.42 1.24 4.96
C ARG A 80 -11.46 1.51 6.03
N GLU A 81 -11.12 2.31 7.02
CA GLU A 81 -12.02 2.65 8.12
C GLU A 81 -13.20 3.47 7.64
N LYS A 82 -12.96 4.49 6.81
CA LYS A 82 -14.01 5.27 6.17
C LYS A 82 -15.01 4.38 5.44
N ARG A 83 -14.52 3.41 4.65
CA ARG A 83 -15.38 2.48 3.92
C ARG A 83 -16.22 1.62 4.87
N ARG A 84 -15.67 1.18 5.99
CA ARG A 84 -16.40 0.43 7.03
C ARG A 84 -17.50 1.28 7.64
N LEU A 85 -17.15 2.48 8.08
CA LEU A 85 -18.09 3.43 8.68
C LEU A 85 -19.22 3.79 7.71
N GLU A 86 -18.92 4.00 6.43
CA GLU A 86 -19.94 4.27 5.41
C GLU A 86 -20.95 3.11 5.29
N GLN A 87 -20.48 1.85 5.34
CA GLN A 87 -21.35 0.67 5.31
C GLN A 87 -22.21 0.55 6.58
N GLU A 88 -21.61 0.76 7.75
CA GLU A 88 -22.35 0.76 9.03
C GLU A 88 -23.41 1.85 9.04
N ASN A 89 -23.07 3.06 8.58
CA ASN A 89 -24.01 4.17 8.50
C ASN A 89 -25.16 3.87 7.53
N GLU A 90 -24.89 3.21 6.40
CA GLU A 90 -25.91 2.79 5.45
C GLU A 90 -26.90 1.80 6.09
N ILE A 91 -26.40 0.81 6.84
CA ILE A 91 -27.23 -0.15 7.57
C ILE A 91 -28.11 0.56 8.61
N LEU A 92 -27.52 1.45 9.41
CA LEU A 92 -28.25 2.21 10.42
C LEU A 92 -29.34 3.10 9.82
N ARG A 93 -29.04 3.78 8.70
CA ARG A 93 -30.02 4.61 7.98
C ARG A 93 -31.19 3.77 7.45
N ARG A 94 -30.91 2.58 6.90
CA ARG A 94 -31.95 1.65 6.46
C ARG A 94 -32.82 1.19 7.61
N ALA A 95 -32.23 0.84 8.75
CA ALA A 95 -32.97 0.46 9.95
C ALA A 95 -33.84 1.61 10.47
N ALA A 96 -33.29 2.82 10.58
CA ALA A 96 -34.04 4.00 11.00
C ALA A 96 -35.24 4.30 10.08
N ALA A 97 -35.05 4.21 8.75
CA ALA A 97 -36.13 4.38 7.79
C ALA A 97 -37.24 3.33 7.95
N TYR A 98 -36.86 2.06 8.19
CA TYR A 98 -37.82 0.98 8.46
C TYR A 98 -38.66 1.27 9.72
N PHE A 99 -38.03 1.67 10.82
CA PHE A 99 -38.75 2.01 12.06
C PHE A 99 -39.64 3.24 11.90
N ALA A 100 -39.18 4.28 11.21
CA ALA A 100 -39.97 5.48 10.96
C ALA A 100 -41.21 5.22 10.09
N ALA A 101 -41.10 4.31 9.11
CA ALA A 101 -42.25 3.87 8.31
C ALA A 101 -43.29 3.08 9.12
N GLY A 102 -42.86 2.36 10.17
CA GLY A 102 -43.75 1.62 11.07
C GLY A 102 -44.45 2.46 12.13
N SER A 103 -44.01 3.70 12.38
CA SER A 103 -44.53 4.57 13.44
C SER A 103 -45.55 5.63 12.99
N LEU A 104 -46.01 5.61 11.74
CA LEU A 104 -47.06 6.50 11.25
C LEU A 104 -48.45 5.97 11.70
N PRO A 105 -49.21 6.70 12.55
CA PRO A 105 -50.59 6.32 12.88
C PRO A 105 -51.50 6.44 11.64
N LYS A 106 -52.46 5.50 11.52
CA LYS A 106 -53.48 5.50 10.46
C LYS A 106 -54.49 6.62 10.63
#